data_AF-A0AA37TDX2-F1
#
_entry.id   AF-A0AA37TDX2-F1
#
_cell.length_a   1.000
_cell.length_b   1.000
_cell.length_c   1.000
_cell.angle_alpha   90.00
_cell.angle_beta   90.00
_cell.angle_gamma   90.00
#
_symmetry.space_group_name_H-M   'P 1'
#
loop_
_entity.id
_entity.type
_entity.pdbx_description
1 polymer ?
#
loop_
_entity_poly.entity_id
_entity_poly.type
_entity_poly.pdbx_seq_one_letter_code
_entity_poly.pdbx_strand_id
1 'polypeptide(L)' 'MSDIADLVLEAVAALRAAGVAVAPIGNELDRWQVRDLTFSDAGLWRLALRRGLVGNGESR' A
#
# COMPACT_ATOMS: atom_id res chain seq x y z
N MET A 1 -2.19 17.97 6.87
CA MET A 1 -1.86 16.65 7.46
C MET A 1 -2.66 15.59 6.72
N SER A 2 -2.42 15.45 5.42
CA SER A 2 -2.92 14.35 4.61
C SER A 2 -1.68 13.70 4.04
N ASP A 3 -0.94 13.00 4.91
CA ASP A 3 0.42 12.54 4.58
C ASP A 3 0.54 11.02 4.59
N ILE A 4 -0.35 10.28 5.24
CA ILE A 4 -0.23 8.81 5.35
C ILE A 4 -1.26 8.10 4.48
N ALA A 5 -2.51 8.57 4.46
CA ALA A 5 -3.57 7.97 3.66
C ALA A 5 -3.28 8.09 2.15
N ASP A 6 -2.78 9.24 1.69
CA ASP A 6 -2.39 9.46 0.29
C ASP A 6 -1.23 8.55 -0.13
N LEU A 7 -0.23 8.34 0.73
CA LEU A 7 0.87 7.42 0.47
C LEU A 7 0.37 5.97 0.38
N VAL A 8 -0.48 5.53 1.30
CA VAL A 8 -1.07 4.18 1.22
C VAL A 8 -1.84 4.00 -0.07
N LEU A 9 -2.62 5.00 -0.48
CA LEU A 9 -3.38 4.95 -1.73
C LEU A 9 -2.47 4.87 -2.96
N GLU A 10 -1.34 5.60 -2.97
CA GLU A 10 -0.31 5.49 -4.00
C GLU A 10 0.28 4.07 -4.07
N ALA A 11 0.62 3.47 -2.92
CA ALA A 11 1.10 2.09 -2.86
C ALA A 11 0.06 1.08 -3.36
N VAL A 12 -1.22 1.25 -3.01
CA VAL A 12 -2.32 0.43 -3.53
C VAL A 12 -2.40 0.55 -5.05
N ALA A 13 -2.38 1.78 -5.57
CA ALA A 13 -2.46 2.04 -7.01
C ALA A 13 -1.28 1.42 -7.76
N ALA A 14 -0.06 1.58 -7.25
CA ALA A 14 1.15 1.04 -7.86
C ALA A 14 1.16 -0.51 -7.83
N LEU A 15 0.72 -1.11 -6.72
CA LEU A 15 0.57 -2.57 -6.62
C LEU A 15 -0.46 -3.09 -7.63
N ARG A 16 -1.62 -2.42 -7.75
CA ARG A 16 -2.65 -2.79 -8.73
C ARG A 16 -2.17 -2.64 -10.17
N ALA A 17 -1.44 -1.57 -10.48
CA ALA A 17 -0.81 -1.37 -11.78
C ALA A 17 0.22 -2.45 -12.11
N ALA A 18 0.92 -2.98 -11.10
CA ALA A 18 1.82 -4.13 -11.23
C ALA A 18 1.10 -5.49 -11.30
N GLY A 19 -0.23 -5.51 -11.42
CA GLY A 19 -1.04 -6.72 -11.51
C GLY A 19 -1.25 -7.44 -10.17
N VAL A 20 -1.00 -6.76 -9.05
CA VAL A 20 -1.23 -7.31 -7.71
C VAL A 20 -2.67 -7.00 -7.28
N ALA A 21 -3.46 -8.05 -7.03
CA ALA A 21 -4.78 -7.89 -6.45
C ALA A 21 -4.67 -7.44 -4.99
N VAL A 22 -5.06 -6.18 -4.74
CA VAL A 22 -5.12 -5.56 -3.40
C VAL A 22 -6.56 -5.19 -3.10
N ALA A 23 -7.14 -5.75 -2.05
CA ALA A 23 -8.50 -5.47 -1.61
C ALA A 23 -8.50 -4.95 -0.17
N PRO A 24 -9.23 -3.87 0.16
CA PRO A 24 -9.40 -3.46 1.55
C PRO A 24 -10.21 -4.52 2.30
N ILE A 25 -9.83 -4.80 3.55
CA ILE A 25 -10.57 -5.71 4.43
C ILE A 25 -10.81 -5.06 5.79
N GLY A 26 -11.96 -5.35 6.37
CA GLY A 26 -12.39 -4.74 7.63
C GLY A 26 -13.09 -3.39 7.45
N ASN A 27 -13.55 -2.84 8.56
CA ASN A 27 -14.48 -1.70 8.57
C ASN A 27 -13.79 -0.33 8.54
N GLU A 28 -12.49 -0.28 8.87
CA GLU A 28 -11.72 0.96 9.04
C GLU A 28 -10.70 1.21 7.93
N LEU A 29 -10.66 0.38 6.88
CA LEU A 29 -9.70 0.50 5.75
C LEU A 29 -8.21 0.38 6.14
N ASP A 30 -7.88 0.08 7.40
CA ASP A 30 -6.48 -0.05 7.87
C ASP A 30 -5.80 -1.38 7.50
N ARG A 31 -6.56 -2.30 6.89
CA ARG A 31 -6.09 -3.63 6.52
C ARG A 31 -6.38 -3.93 5.06
N TRP A 32 -5.39 -4.54 4.42
CA TRP A 32 -5.38 -4.81 3.00
C TRP A 32 -5.05 -6.29 2.78
N GLN A 33 -5.92 -6.97 2.05
CA GLN A 33 -5.66 -8.31 1.57
C GLN A 33 -4.94 -8.25 0.22
N VAL A 34 -3.77 -8.89 0.18
CA VAL A 34 -2.98 -9.09 -1.02
C VAL A 34 -2.82 -10.58 -1.23
N ARG A 35 -3.57 -11.13 -2.19
CA ARG A 35 -3.71 -12.59 -2.37
C ARG A 35 -4.21 -13.24 -1.07
N ASP A 36 -3.40 -14.10 -0.47
CA ASP A 36 -3.71 -14.85 0.76
C ASP A 36 -3.13 -14.20 2.03
N LEU A 37 -2.46 -13.04 1.88
CA LEU A 37 -1.81 -12.35 2.99
C LEU A 37 -2.55 -11.06 3.33
N THR A 38 -2.65 -10.78 4.63
CA THR A 38 -3.16 -9.51 5.15
C THR A 38 -2.00 -8.61 5.54
N PHE A 39 -2.06 -7.35 5.12
CA PHE A 39 -1.12 -6.31 5.44
C PHE A 39 -1.85 -5.16 6.14
N SER A 40 -1.17 -4.51 7.09
CA SER A 40 -1.54 -3.15 7.50
C SER A 40 -1.05 -2.13 6.47
N ASP A 41 -1.50 -0.89 6.56
CA ASP A 41 -1.02 0.24 5.75
C ASP A 41 0.51 0.29 5.62
N ALA A 42 1.22 0.25 6.76
CA ALA A 42 2.68 0.26 6.78
C ALA A 42 3.29 -0.99 6.10
N GLY A 43 2.63 -2.14 6.25
CA GLY A 43 3.04 -3.38 5.59
C GLY A 43 2.86 -3.30 4.06
N LEU A 44 1.77 -2.71 3.61
CA LEU A 44 1.47 -2.51 2.19
C LEU A 44 2.45 -1.52 1.55
N TRP A 45 2.71 -0.40 2.21
CA TRP A 45 3.70 0.58 1.77
C TRP A 45 5.10 -0.05 1.66
N ARG A 46 5.52 -0.82 2.68
CA ARG A 46 6.81 -1.52 2.66
C ARG A 46 6.87 -2.58 1.55
N LEU A 47 5.76 -3.22 1.22
CA LEU A 47 5.69 -4.16 0.09
C LEU A 47 5.88 -3.45 -1.25
N ALA A 48 5.21 -2.32 -1.45
CA ALA A 48 5.37 -1.51 -2.66
C ALA A 48 6.80 -0.97 -2.79
N LEU A 49 7.39 -0.49 -1.69
CA LEU A 49 8.80 -0.07 -1.63
C LEU A 49 9.77 -1.19 -2.02
N ARG A 50 9.59 -2.39 -1.44
CA ARG A 50 10.46 -3.55 -1.75
C ARG A 50 10.36 -4.00 -3.20
N ARG A 51 9.24 -3.69 -3.87
CA ARG A 51 9.06 -3.96 -5.30
C ARG A 51 9.54 -2.82 -6.20
N GLY A 52 10.03 -1.72 -5.61
CA GLY A 52 10.45 -0.52 -6.34
C GLY A 52 9.27 0.20 -7.02
N LEU A 53 8.05 0.01 -6.52
CA LEU A 53 6.83 0.56 -7.10
C LEU A 53 6.48 1.95 -6.59
N VAL A 54 6.95 2.28 -5.39
CA VAL A 54 6.85 3.63 -4.79
C VAL A 54 8.23 4.07 -4.34
N GLY A 55 8.47 5.38 -4.31
CA GLY A 55 9.71 5.96 -3.80
C GLY A 55 9.79 5.81 -2.29
N ASN A 56 11.01 5.60 -1.75
CA ASN A 56 11.24 5.85 -0.33
C ASN A 56 10.88 7.32 -0.13
N GLY A 57 9.79 7.64 0.58
CA GLY A 57 9.22 8.99 0.73
C GLY A 57 10.16 10.04 1.33
N GLU A 58 11.46 9.77 1.36
CA GLU A 58 12.56 10.69 1.55
C GLU A 58 12.79 11.52 0.27
N SER A 59 11.76 12.25 -0.13
CA SER A 59 11.98 13.53 -0.80
C SER A 59 12.09 14.58 0.29
N ARG A 60 13.32 14.79 0.78
CA ARG A 60 13.70 16.07 1.39
C ARG A 60 15.09 16.47 0.96
#